data_AF-A0A2A2LFT0-F1
#
_entry.id   AF-A0A2A2LFT0-F1
#
_cell.length_a   1.000
_cell.length_b   1.000
_cell.length_c   1.000
_cell.angle_alpha   90.00
_cell.angle_beta   90.00
_cell.angle_gamma   90.00
#
_symmetry.space_group_name_H-M   'P 1'
#
loop_
_entity.id
_entity.type
_entity.pdbx_description
1 polymer ?
#
loop_
_entity_poly.entity_id
_entity_poly.type
_entity_poly.pdbx_seq_one_letter_code
_entity_poly.pdbx_strand_id
1 'polypeptide(L)'
;MLPIMGDTTPPAPPARNVSTFPAKVTFKGISVITLCVYTWKDKQVYEELVNYMDTTISISKIQYNPQYGIYNLNDKELDVLGRERSYKNLLRGYLFAEFGFWGLLIVVAFVYMTTDLTVQAKKIVFWILIAICVGYTMVEISIFTVTLSPHSRQLPNSTEMLLNHAIPHNPGGLKNIEDRLGCTFDYNLYEYQAIKRRSNPRVGSGKI
;
A
#
# COMPACT_ATOMS: atom_id res chain seq x y z
N MET A 1 -79.37 -10.32 18.39
CA MET A 1 -79.18 -8.86 18.29
C MET A 1 -77.99 -8.51 19.18
N LEU A 2 -76.80 -8.35 18.60
CA LEU A 2 -75.57 -7.72 19.09
C LEU A 2 -74.49 -7.91 17.98
N PRO A 3 -73.52 -6.98 17.85
CA PRO A 3 -73.02 -6.54 16.56
C PRO A 3 -71.65 -7.15 16.16
N ILE A 4 -71.38 -7.01 14.86
CA ILE A 4 -70.17 -7.34 14.13
C ILE A 4 -68.97 -6.66 14.79
N MET A 5 -68.02 -7.46 15.29
CA MET A 5 -66.77 -6.99 15.88
C MET A 5 -65.79 -6.66 14.77
N GLY A 6 -65.47 -5.37 14.62
CA GLY A 6 -64.58 -4.83 13.60
C GLY A 6 -63.15 -5.34 13.75
N ASP A 7 -62.57 -5.70 12.61
CA ASP A 7 -61.19 -6.09 12.42
C ASP A 7 -60.26 -4.91 12.74
N THR A 8 -59.56 -4.96 13.88
CA THR A 8 -58.57 -3.96 14.28
C THR A 8 -57.16 -4.53 14.20
N THR A 9 -56.68 -4.83 12.99
CA THR A 9 -55.23 -4.93 12.75
C THR A 9 -54.66 -3.54 12.45
N PRO A 10 -53.58 -3.11 13.12
CA PRO A 10 -52.97 -1.81 12.85
C PRO A 10 -52.39 -1.78 11.42
N PRO A 11 -52.46 -0.63 10.72
CA PRO A 11 -51.93 -0.52 9.37
C PRO A 11 -50.41 -0.71 9.40
N ALA A 12 -49.91 -1.58 8.51
CA ALA A 12 -48.49 -1.81 8.33
C ALA A 12 -47.77 -0.47 8.01
N PRO A 13 -46.59 -0.22 8.59
CA PRO A 13 -45.86 1.00 8.31
C PRO A 13 -45.52 1.09 6.81
N PRO A 14 -45.55 2.29 6.21
CA PRO A 14 -45.25 2.46 4.80
C PRO A 14 -43.85 1.92 4.52
N ALA A 15 -43.74 1.07 3.50
CA ALA A 15 -42.46 0.54 3.04
C ALA A 15 -41.53 1.71 2.75
N ARG A 16 -40.52 1.88 3.60
CA ARG A 16 -39.43 2.83 3.36
C ARG A 16 -38.73 2.32 2.11
N ASN A 17 -38.95 2.98 0.98
CA ASN A 17 -38.10 2.85 -0.19
C ASN A 17 -36.70 3.31 0.24
N VAL A 18 -35.92 2.37 0.77
CA VAL A 18 -34.48 2.52 0.87
C VAL A 18 -34.06 2.65 -0.57
N SER A 19 -33.71 3.88 -0.97
CA SER A 19 -32.99 4.13 -2.19
C SER A 19 -31.82 3.16 -2.18
N THR A 20 -31.91 2.11 -2.98
CA THR A 20 -30.79 1.29 -3.39
C THR A 20 -29.83 2.26 -4.06
N PHE A 21 -28.93 2.84 -3.25
CA PHE A 21 -27.69 3.37 -3.76
C PHE A 21 -27.13 2.29 -4.69
N PRO A 22 -26.76 2.62 -5.92
CA PRO A 22 -26.26 1.62 -6.85
C PRO A 22 -24.98 1.04 -6.26
N ALA A 23 -25.09 -0.09 -5.57
CA ALA A 23 -23.99 -0.88 -5.01
C ALA A 23 -23.23 -1.62 -6.12
N LYS A 24 -23.04 -0.93 -7.25
CA LYS A 24 -22.19 -1.29 -8.37
C LYS A 24 -21.19 -0.17 -8.63
N VAL A 25 -20.74 0.53 -7.59
CA VAL A 25 -19.38 1.05 -7.60
C VAL A 25 -18.51 -0.21 -7.56
N THR A 26 -18.11 -0.65 -8.75
CA THR A 26 -17.41 -1.90 -9.00
C THR A 26 -16.25 -2.02 -8.03
N PHE A 27 -16.20 -3.12 -7.27
CA PHE A 27 -15.14 -3.44 -6.29
C PHE A 27 -13.72 -3.14 -6.81
N LYS A 28 -13.52 -3.30 -8.13
CA LYS A 28 -12.28 -2.98 -8.84
C LYS A 28 -11.97 -1.48 -8.94
N GLY A 29 -12.97 -0.61 -9.11
CA GLY A 29 -12.78 0.84 -9.10
C GLY A 29 -12.33 1.36 -7.73
N ILE A 30 -12.85 0.77 -6.65
CA ILE A 30 -12.42 1.07 -5.28
C ILE A 30 -10.96 0.63 -5.09
N SER A 31 -10.59 -0.56 -5.57
CA SER A 31 -9.21 -1.07 -5.54
C SER A 31 -8.21 -0.10 -6.18
N VAL A 32 -8.51 0.40 -7.39
CA VAL A 32 -7.62 1.35 -8.09
C VAL A 32 -7.45 2.66 -7.31
N ILE A 33 -8.55 3.22 -6.77
CA ILE A 33 -8.48 4.45 -5.97
C ILE A 33 -7.65 4.22 -4.70
N THR A 34 -7.87 3.11 -4.00
CA THR A 34 -7.07 2.74 -2.82
C THR A 34 -5.60 2.58 -3.17
N LEU A 35 -5.27 1.94 -4.30
CA LEU A 35 -3.90 1.73 -4.75
C LEU A 35 -3.22 3.05 -5.18
N CYS A 36 -3.96 3.96 -5.81
CA CYS A 36 -3.50 5.32 -6.09
C CYS A 36 -3.17 6.08 -4.81
N VAL A 37 -4.06 6.07 -3.81
CA VAL A 37 -3.80 6.73 -2.52
C VAL A 37 -2.60 6.09 -1.83
N TYR A 38 -2.49 4.76 -1.86
CA TYR A 38 -1.39 4.02 -1.24
C TYR A 38 -0.04 4.34 -1.90
N THR A 39 0.04 4.32 -3.23
CA THR A 39 1.26 4.67 -3.98
C THR A 39 1.69 6.13 -3.75
N TRP A 40 0.74 7.04 -3.55
CA TRP A 40 1.05 8.45 -3.29
C TRP A 40 1.55 8.69 -1.87
N LYS A 41 0.86 8.13 -0.86
CA LYS A 41 1.29 8.24 0.54
C LYS A 41 2.64 7.56 0.77
N ASP A 42 2.83 6.36 0.21
CA ASP A 42 4.08 5.62 0.37
C ASP A 42 5.27 6.30 -0.34
N LYS A 43 5.02 7.10 -1.38
CA LYS A 43 6.05 7.94 -1.99
C LYS A 43 6.54 9.01 -1.00
N GLN A 44 5.63 9.71 -0.34
CA GLN A 44 5.96 10.77 0.61
C GLN A 44 6.78 10.23 1.79
N VAL A 45 6.35 9.12 2.39
CA VAL A 45 7.04 8.49 3.53
C VAL A 45 8.47 8.10 3.18
N TYR A 46 8.69 7.51 2.00
CA TYR A 46 10.02 7.09 1.59
C TYR A 46 10.95 8.26 1.26
N GLU A 47 10.45 9.29 0.57
CA GLU A 47 11.26 10.48 0.28
C GLU A 47 11.70 11.16 1.57
N GLU A 48 10.85 11.18 2.59
CA GLU A 48 11.19 11.72 3.91
C GLU A 48 12.21 10.86 4.65
N LEU A 49 12.06 9.53 4.62
CA LEU A 49 13.00 8.60 5.23
C LEU A 49 14.40 8.71 4.61
N VAL A 50 14.48 8.73 3.28
CA VAL A 50 15.76 8.89 2.55
C VAL A 50 16.39 10.23 2.86
N ASN A 51 15.61 11.32 2.82
CA ASN A 51 16.11 12.65 3.14
C ASN A 51 16.63 12.75 4.58
N TYR A 52 15.97 12.08 5.53
CA TYR A 52 16.46 11.97 6.90
C TYR A 52 17.79 11.23 7.00
N MET A 53 17.94 10.10 6.29
CA MET A 53 19.21 9.37 6.28
C MET A 53 20.34 10.19 5.67
N ASP A 54 20.12 10.84 4.53
CA ASP A 54 21.12 11.71 3.90
C ASP A 54 21.52 12.89 4.80
N THR A 55 20.52 13.52 5.45
CA THR A 55 20.75 14.56 6.44
C THR A 55 21.58 14.02 7.61
N THR A 56 21.28 12.81 8.10
CA THR A 56 22.01 12.15 9.18
C THR A 56 23.47 11.85 8.80
N ILE A 57 23.72 11.39 7.57
CA ILE A 57 25.08 11.21 7.04
C ILE A 57 25.83 12.54 7.06
N SER A 58 25.22 13.61 6.54
CA SER A 58 25.87 14.93 6.50
C SER A 58 26.19 15.48 7.90
N ILE A 59 25.26 15.35 8.86
CA ILE A 59 25.45 15.77 10.24
C ILE A 59 26.58 14.97 10.89
N SER A 60 26.61 13.65 10.69
CA SER A 60 27.66 12.79 11.28
C SER A 60 29.08 13.12 10.79
N LYS A 61 29.21 13.68 9.57
CA LYS A 61 30.49 14.11 8.99
C LYS A 61 30.95 15.47 9.53
N ILE A 62 30.02 16.36 9.87
CA ILE A 62 30.31 17.72 10.38
C ILE A 62 30.49 17.69 11.91
N GLN A 63 29.58 17.03 12.61
CA GLN A 63 29.58 16.91 14.06
C GLN A 63 30.02 15.49 14.44
N TYR A 64 31.31 15.21 14.23
CA TYR A 64 31.90 13.92 14.54
C TYR A 64 31.80 13.64 16.05
N ASN A 65 31.05 12.60 16.42
CA ASN A 65 31.00 12.10 17.78
C ASN A 65 31.90 10.87 17.91
N PRO A 66 33.00 10.91 18.68
CA PRO A 66 33.91 9.77 18.87
C PRO A 66 33.22 8.51 19.41
N GLN A 67 32.06 8.64 20.06
CA GLN A 67 31.31 7.51 20.60
C GLN A 67 30.49 6.73 19.56
N TYR A 68 30.13 7.36 18.43
CA TYR A 68 29.28 6.75 17.40
C TYR A 68 29.96 6.65 16.03
N GLY A 69 31.05 7.38 15.80
CA GLY A 69 31.75 7.36 14.52
C GLY A 69 30.98 8.06 13.40
N ILE A 70 31.47 7.92 12.16
CA ILE A 70 30.83 8.47 10.97
C ILE A 70 29.66 7.55 10.59
N TYR A 71 28.46 8.11 10.44
CA TYR A 71 27.31 7.35 9.96
C TYR A 71 27.47 7.09 8.46
N ASN A 72 27.57 5.82 8.08
CA ASN A 72 27.55 5.34 6.71
C ASN A 72 26.62 4.14 6.64
N LEU A 73 25.86 4.03 5.56
CA LEU A 73 25.04 2.85 5.32
C LEU A 73 25.93 1.64 5.05
N ASN A 74 25.61 0.52 5.68
CA ASN A 74 26.25 -0.76 5.42
C ASN A 74 25.77 -1.34 4.07
N ASP A 75 26.55 -2.22 3.44
CA ASP A 75 26.19 -2.86 2.17
C ASP A 75 24.86 -3.63 2.27
N LYS A 76 24.58 -4.20 3.45
CA LYS A 76 23.29 -4.85 3.75
C LYS A 76 22.12 -3.86 3.82
N GLU A 77 22.35 -2.66 4.32
CA GLU A 77 21.33 -1.59 4.41
C GLU A 77 21.04 -0.99 3.04
N LEU A 78 22.07 -0.89 2.18
CA LEU A 78 21.93 -0.51 0.78
C LEU A 78 21.12 -1.54 -0.03
N ASP A 79 21.34 -2.85 0.18
CA ASP A 79 20.53 -3.90 -0.45
C ASP A 79 19.05 -3.82 -0.02
N VAL A 80 18.82 -3.55 1.27
CA VAL A 80 17.47 -3.36 1.84
C VAL A 80 16.76 -2.15 1.21
N LEU A 81 17.43 -1.00 1.10
CA LEU A 81 16.90 0.17 0.39
C LEU A 81 16.64 -0.12 -1.09
N GLY A 82 17.52 -0.89 -1.75
CA GLY A 82 17.33 -1.35 -3.12
C GLY A 82 16.07 -2.21 -3.27
N ARG A 83 15.78 -3.06 -2.29
CA ARG A 83 14.60 -3.92 -2.24
C ARG A 83 13.32 -3.12 -2.02
N GLU A 84 13.35 -2.09 -1.18
CA GLU A 84 12.22 -1.14 -1.01
C GLU A 84 11.93 -0.37 -2.30
N ARG A 85 12.97 0.06 -3.03
CA ARG A 85 12.82 0.72 -4.34
C ARG A 85 12.21 -0.21 -5.37
N SER A 86 12.63 -1.47 -5.41
CA SER A 86 12.07 -2.49 -6.31
C SER A 86 10.58 -2.72 -6.02
N TYR A 87 10.19 -2.83 -4.75
CA TYR A 87 8.79 -2.95 -4.34
C TYR A 87 7.92 -1.78 -4.84
N LYS A 88 8.39 -0.54 -4.70
CA LYS A 88 7.67 0.65 -5.19
C LYS A 88 7.50 0.65 -6.71
N ASN A 89 8.53 0.25 -7.44
CA ASN A 89 8.46 0.12 -8.89
C ASN A 89 7.46 -0.97 -9.30
N LEU A 90 7.40 -2.07 -8.56
CA LEU A 90 6.45 -3.15 -8.77
C LEU A 90 5.01 -2.67 -8.52
N LEU A 91 4.78 -1.92 -7.42
CA LEU A 91 3.47 -1.35 -7.11
C LEU A 91 3.01 -0.34 -8.18
N ARG A 92 3.91 0.48 -8.73
CA ARG A 92 3.62 1.35 -9.89
C ARG A 92 3.32 0.55 -11.15
N GLY A 93 4.04 -0.53 -11.39
CA GLY A 93 3.79 -1.45 -12.50
C GLY A 93 2.40 -2.09 -12.41
N TYR A 94 1.99 -2.49 -11.20
CA TYR A 94 0.64 -3.01 -10.96
C TYR A 94 -0.44 -1.95 -11.21
N LEU A 95 -0.21 -0.71 -10.75
CA LEU A 95 -1.14 0.39 -11.05
C LEU A 95 -1.30 0.60 -12.57
N PHE A 96 -0.21 0.49 -13.32
CA PHE A 96 -0.25 0.57 -14.79
C PHE A 96 -0.99 -0.61 -15.44
N ALA A 97 -0.80 -1.82 -14.92
CA ALA A 97 -1.52 -3.01 -15.36
C ALA A 97 -3.05 -2.89 -15.14
N GLU A 98 -3.46 -2.31 -14.01
CA GLU A 98 -4.87 -2.04 -13.72
C GLU A 98 -5.49 -1.09 -14.76
N PHE A 99 -4.77 -0.03 -15.15
CA PHE A 99 -5.22 0.84 -16.26
C PHE A 99 -5.27 0.10 -17.60
N GLY A 100 -4.34 -0.83 -17.84
CA GLY A 100 -4.36 -1.73 -19.00
C GLY A 100 -5.65 -2.56 -19.07
N PHE A 101 -6.11 -3.11 -17.94
CA PHE A 101 -7.38 -3.82 -17.87
C PHE A 101 -8.58 -2.92 -18.21
N TRP A 102 -8.63 -1.71 -17.67
CA TRP A 102 -9.69 -0.74 -18.00
C TRP A 102 -9.69 -0.37 -19.49
N GLY A 103 -8.50 -0.18 -20.08
CA GLY A 103 -8.36 0.02 -21.52
C GLY A 103 -8.92 -1.15 -22.34
N LEU A 104 -8.63 -2.39 -21.92
CA LEU A 104 -9.11 -3.59 -22.60
C LEU A 104 -10.64 -3.74 -22.48
N LEU A 105 -11.23 -3.39 -21.33
CA LEU A 105 -12.69 -3.32 -21.18
C LEU A 105 -13.33 -2.26 -22.07
N ILE A 106 -12.71 -1.09 -22.25
CA ILE A 106 -13.19 -0.06 -23.17
C ILE A 106 -13.21 -0.58 -24.59
N VAL A 107 -12.16 -1.31 -25.02
CA VAL A 107 -12.11 -1.94 -26.35
C VAL A 107 -13.24 -2.97 -26.51
N VAL A 108 -13.47 -3.82 -25.50
CA VAL A 108 -14.57 -4.79 -25.54
C VAL A 108 -15.93 -4.11 -25.60
N ALA A 109 -16.14 -3.04 -24.82
CA ALA A 109 -17.36 -2.25 -24.87
C ALA A 109 -17.56 -1.59 -26.24
N PHE A 110 -16.49 -1.07 -26.84
CA PHE A 110 -16.53 -0.50 -28.18
C PHE A 110 -16.90 -1.55 -29.23
N VAL A 111 -16.29 -2.73 -29.19
CA VAL A 111 -16.64 -3.85 -30.08
C VAL A 111 -18.10 -4.24 -29.88
N TYR A 112 -18.57 -4.36 -28.64
CA TYR A 112 -19.97 -4.67 -28.33
C TYR A 112 -20.96 -3.66 -28.96
N MET A 113 -20.63 -2.38 -28.90
CA MET A 113 -21.51 -1.31 -29.42
C MET A 113 -21.46 -1.17 -30.94
N THR A 114 -20.36 -1.57 -31.59
CA THR A 114 -20.13 -1.35 -33.03
C THR A 114 -20.35 -2.59 -33.89
N THR A 115 -20.39 -3.79 -33.31
CA THR A 115 -20.59 -5.03 -34.06
C THR A 115 -21.95 -5.66 -33.85
N ASP A 116 -22.61 -6.03 -34.96
CA ASP A 116 -23.80 -6.88 -34.91
C ASP A 116 -23.44 -8.29 -34.43
N LEU A 117 -23.78 -8.58 -33.18
CA LEU A 117 -23.56 -9.87 -32.51
C LEU A 117 -24.54 -10.97 -32.93
N THR A 118 -25.37 -10.71 -33.95
CA THR A 118 -26.28 -11.68 -34.55
C THR A 118 -25.53 -12.72 -35.40
N VAL A 119 -24.38 -12.34 -35.96
CA VAL A 119 -23.51 -13.24 -36.74
C VAL A 119 -22.70 -14.12 -35.80
N GLN A 120 -22.86 -15.45 -35.92
CA GLN A 120 -22.24 -16.43 -35.03
C GLN A 120 -20.71 -16.30 -34.95
N ALA A 121 -20.03 -16.03 -36.07
CA ALA A 121 -18.59 -15.82 -36.11
C ALA A 121 -18.14 -14.61 -35.25
N LYS A 122 -18.85 -13.48 -35.34
CA LYS A 122 -18.55 -12.27 -34.55
C LYS A 122 -18.83 -12.48 -33.06
N LYS A 123 -19.88 -13.23 -32.73
CA LYS A 123 -20.20 -13.63 -31.36
C LYS A 123 -19.08 -14.46 -30.73
N ILE A 124 -18.50 -15.41 -31.47
CA ILE A 124 -17.36 -16.21 -30.99
C ILE A 124 -16.16 -15.31 -30.68
N VAL A 125 -15.81 -14.39 -31.58
CA VAL A 125 -14.70 -13.43 -31.38
C VAL A 125 -14.93 -12.56 -30.14
N PHE A 126 -16.15 -12.09 -29.91
CA PHE A 126 -16.50 -11.31 -28.72
C PHE A 126 -16.30 -12.12 -27.42
N TRP A 127 -16.72 -13.38 -27.37
CA TRP A 127 -16.51 -14.22 -26.19
C TRP A 127 -15.05 -14.56 -25.95
N ILE A 128 -14.25 -14.73 -27.01
CA ILE A 128 -12.80 -14.89 -26.89
C ILE A 128 -12.17 -13.65 -26.27
N LEU A 129 -12.56 -12.44 -26.70
CA LEU A 129 -12.10 -11.19 -26.10
C LEU A 129 -12.45 -11.08 -24.61
N ILE A 130 -13.67 -11.46 -24.23
CA ILE A 130 -14.08 -11.53 -22.81
C ILE A 130 -13.24 -12.55 -22.04
N ALA A 131 -12.97 -13.73 -22.60
CA ALA A 131 -12.12 -14.73 -21.97
C ALA A 131 -10.68 -14.22 -21.77
N ILE A 132 -10.16 -13.44 -22.72
CA ILE A 132 -8.86 -12.76 -22.59
C ILE A 132 -8.89 -11.73 -21.45
N CYS A 133 -9.95 -10.93 -21.30
CA CYS A 133 -10.10 -10.02 -20.16
C CYS A 133 -10.02 -10.77 -18.83
N VAL A 134 -10.76 -11.87 -18.71
CA VAL A 134 -10.78 -12.69 -17.48
C VAL A 134 -9.41 -13.29 -17.22
N GLY A 135 -8.77 -13.87 -18.23
CA GLY A 135 -7.42 -14.41 -18.14
C GLY A 135 -6.39 -13.37 -17.70
N TYR A 136 -6.44 -12.16 -18.27
CA TYR A 136 -5.59 -11.04 -17.89
C TYR A 136 -5.72 -10.75 -16.39
N THR A 137 -6.94 -10.62 -15.87
CA THR A 137 -7.15 -10.33 -14.43
C THR A 137 -6.68 -11.44 -13.51
N MET A 138 -6.83 -12.71 -13.91
CA MET A 138 -6.36 -13.83 -13.11
C MET A 138 -4.84 -13.87 -13.02
N VAL A 139 -4.17 -13.66 -14.15
CA VAL A 139 -2.70 -13.62 -14.21
C VAL A 139 -2.16 -12.41 -13.45
N GLU A 140 -2.77 -11.24 -13.63
CA GLU A 140 -2.43 -9.99 -12.93
C GLU A 140 -2.48 -10.18 -11.40
N ILE A 141 -3.60 -10.66 -10.85
CA ILE A 141 -3.75 -10.88 -9.41
C ILE A 141 -2.78 -11.95 -8.90
N SER A 142 -2.53 -13.00 -9.67
CA SER A 142 -1.63 -14.09 -9.28
C SER A 142 -0.17 -13.63 -9.20
N ILE A 143 0.31 -12.93 -10.24
CA ILE A 143 1.66 -12.38 -10.27
C ILE A 143 1.83 -11.35 -9.15
N PHE A 144 0.86 -10.48 -8.94
CA PHE A 144 0.88 -9.48 -7.88
C PHE A 144 0.95 -10.12 -6.48
N THR A 145 0.14 -11.15 -6.24
CA THR A 145 0.11 -11.85 -4.94
C THR A 145 1.45 -12.51 -4.63
N VAL A 146 2.04 -13.21 -5.60
CA VAL A 146 3.33 -13.89 -5.42
C VAL A 146 4.47 -12.89 -5.20
N THR A 147 4.44 -11.77 -5.92
CA THR A 147 5.52 -10.78 -5.88
C THR A 147 5.44 -9.85 -4.66
N LEU A 148 4.26 -9.38 -4.24
CA LEU A 148 4.15 -8.48 -3.08
C LEU A 148 4.21 -9.18 -1.72
N SER A 149 3.71 -10.41 -1.63
CA SER A 149 3.68 -11.16 -0.36
C SER A 149 5.02 -11.13 0.40
N PRO A 150 6.18 -11.42 -0.21
CA PRO A 150 7.46 -11.37 0.49
C PRO A 150 7.88 -9.95 0.89
N HIS A 151 7.62 -8.95 0.04
CA HIS A 151 7.99 -7.57 0.33
C HIS A 151 7.16 -6.97 1.47
N SER A 152 5.84 -7.18 1.47
CA SER A 152 4.93 -6.64 2.49
C SER A 152 5.32 -7.00 3.93
N ARG A 153 5.94 -8.17 4.13
CA ARG A 153 6.40 -8.66 5.43
C ARG A 153 7.78 -8.13 5.82
N GLN A 154 8.61 -7.76 4.83
CA GLN A 154 9.99 -7.34 5.05
C GLN A 154 10.14 -5.83 5.22
N LEU A 155 9.24 -5.03 4.63
CA LEU A 155 9.30 -3.56 4.68
C LEU A 155 9.35 -2.99 6.12
N PRO A 156 8.40 -3.28 7.02
CA PRO A 156 8.39 -2.63 8.33
C PRO A 156 9.62 -2.95 9.18
N ASN A 157 10.08 -4.21 9.15
CA ASN A 157 11.29 -4.63 9.88
C ASN A 157 12.56 -4.00 9.30
N SER A 158 12.62 -3.86 7.98
CA SER A 158 13.73 -3.23 7.26
C SER A 158 13.84 -1.74 7.57
N THR A 159 12.71 -1.03 7.50
CA THR A 159 12.62 0.38 7.83
C THR A 159 12.97 0.63 9.30
N GLU A 160 12.50 -0.23 10.22
CA GLU A 160 12.85 -0.14 11.64
C GLU A 160 14.35 -0.35 11.88
N MET A 161 14.99 -1.29 11.17
CA MET A 161 16.43 -1.52 11.25
C MET A 161 17.22 -0.28 10.81
N LEU A 162 16.85 0.33 9.68
CA LEU A 162 17.49 1.54 9.17
C LEU A 162 17.32 2.72 10.14
N LEU A 163 16.10 2.91 10.66
CA LEU A 163 15.80 4.00 11.57
C LEU A 163 16.51 3.83 12.93
N ASN A 164 16.57 2.60 13.44
CA ASN A 164 17.31 2.26 14.67
C ASN A 164 18.81 2.60 14.58
N HIS A 165 19.40 2.50 13.39
CA HIS A 165 20.78 2.88 13.17
C HIS A 165 20.94 4.40 12.99
N ALA A 166 20.01 5.07 12.31
CA ALA A 166 20.09 6.51 12.05
C ALA A 166 19.76 7.40 13.27
N ILE A 167 18.79 7.02 14.11
CA ILE A 167 18.27 7.85 15.23
C ILE A 167 19.38 8.38 16.17
N PRO A 168 20.35 7.57 16.64
CA PRO A 168 21.39 8.05 17.56
C PRO A 168 22.28 9.16 16.99
N HIS A 169 22.36 9.28 15.66
CA HIS A 169 23.19 10.28 14.98
C HIS A 169 22.45 11.58 14.66
N ASN A 170 21.10 11.59 14.67
CA ASN A 170 20.30 12.77 14.35
C ASN A 170 18.94 12.82 15.10
N PRO A 171 18.95 12.90 16.44
CA PRO A 171 17.72 12.92 17.23
C PRO A 171 16.82 14.15 16.94
N GLY A 172 17.42 15.29 16.57
CA GLY A 172 16.68 16.51 16.25
C GLY A 172 15.92 16.45 14.92
N GLY A 173 16.40 15.66 13.96
CA GLY A 173 15.71 15.45 12.68
C GLY A 173 14.44 14.60 12.81
N LEU A 174 14.31 13.81 13.88
CA LEU A 174 13.15 12.95 14.10
C LEU A 174 11.85 13.76 14.28
N LYS A 175 11.91 14.85 15.04
CA LYS A 175 10.75 15.74 15.25
C LYS A 175 10.23 16.35 13.95
N ASN A 176 11.11 16.65 13.00
CA ASN A 176 10.72 17.15 11.69
C ASN A 176 10.00 16.08 10.85
N ILE A 177 10.30 14.79 11.05
CA ILE A 177 9.58 13.68 10.42
C ILE A 177 8.23 13.48 11.12
N GLU A 178 8.18 13.55 12.44
CA GLU A 178 6.94 13.44 13.24
C GLU A 178 5.90 14.47 12.80
N ASP A 179 6.32 15.73 12.71
CA ASP A 179 5.45 16.84 12.31
C ASP A 179 4.96 16.71 10.86
N ARG A 180 5.76 16.10 9.96
CA ARG A 180 5.41 15.92 8.54
C ARG A 180 4.56 14.68 8.27
N LEU A 181 4.85 13.57 8.96
CA LEU A 181 4.11 12.32 8.84
C LEU A 181 2.87 12.28 9.74
N GLY A 182 2.75 13.21 10.69
CA GLY A 182 1.66 13.25 11.66
C GLY A 182 1.69 12.04 12.60
N CYS A 183 2.87 11.46 12.83
CA CYS A 183 3.08 10.32 13.72
C CYS A 183 4.02 10.69 14.85
N THR A 184 3.91 10.01 15.98
CA THR A 184 4.83 10.15 17.11
C THR A 184 5.75 8.94 17.14
N PHE A 185 7.06 9.15 17.07
CA PHE A 185 8.02 8.11 17.37
C PHE A 185 8.25 8.09 18.89
N ASP A 186 8.30 6.90 19.48
CA ASP A 186 8.61 6.76 20.90
C ASP A 186 10.12 6.97 21.11
N TYR A 187 10.53 8.24 21.14
CA TYR A 187 11.92 8.66 21.30
C TYR A 187 12.58 8.00 22.54
N ASN A 188 11.83 7.88 23.63
CA ASN A 188 12.31 7.27 24.87
C ASN A 188 12.58 5.78 24.70
N LEU A 189 11.81 5.07 23.86
CA LEU A 189 12.06 3.67 23.54
C LEU A 189 13.36 3.51 22.75
N TYR A 190 13.62 4.39 21.78
CA TYR A 190 14.85 4.35 20.97
C TYR A 190 16.09 4.72 21.80
N GLU A 191 16.00 5.73 22.66
CA GLU A 191 17.09 6.12 23.57
C GLU A 191 17.35 5.02 24.62
N TYR A 192 16.29 4.46 25.21
CA TYR A 192 16.40 3.31 26.13
C TYR A 192 17.00 2.08 25.46
N GLN A 193 16.63 1.76 24.22
CA GLN A 193 17.24 0.66 23.47
C GLN A 193 18.70 0.93 23.11
N ALA A 194 19.06 2.17 22.75
CA ALA A 194 20.45 2.56 22.51
C ALA A 194 21.30 2.46 23.78
N ILE A 195 20.76 2.88 24.94
CA ILE A 195 21.41 2.73 26.26
C ILE A 195 21.50 1.26 26.67
N LYS A 196 20.47 0.45 26.42
CA LYS A 196 20.49 -0.99 26.71
C LYS A 196 21.53 -1.73 25.85
N ARG A 197 21.70 -1.36 24.58
CA ARG A 197 22.80 -1.82 23.70
C ARG A 197 24.18 -1.36 24.21
N ARG A 198 24.30 -0.15 24.77
CA ARG A 198 25.52 0.31 25.48
C ARG A 198 25.84 -0.54 26.71
N SER A 199 24.83 -0.98 27.45
CA SER A 199 25.00 -1.77 28.69
C SER A 199 25.32 -3.25 28.45
N ASN A 200 25.02 -3.79 27.26
CA ASN A 200 25.34 -5.18 26.91
C ASN A 200 25.68 -5.31 25.41
N PRO A 201 26.97 -5.18 25.01
CA PRO A 201 27.39 -5.24 23.61
C PRO A 201 27.16 -6.61 22.95
N ARG A 202 26.85 -7.67 23.71
CA ARG A 202 26.58 -9.02 23.17
C ARG A 202 25.18 -9.17 22.56
N VAL A 203 24.25 -8.24 22.79
CA VAL A 203 22.88 -8.32 22.24
C VAL A 203 22.82 -7.84 20.77
N GLY A 204 23.84 -7.12 20.29
CA GLY A 204 23.97 -6.75 18.87
C GLY A 204 24.57 -7.85 17.97
N SER A 205 25.01 -8.97 18.55
CA SER A 205 25.61 -10.12 17.84
C SER A 205 24.83 -11.41 18.10
N GLY A 206 23.51 -11.31 18.20
CA GLY A 206 22.60 -12.45 18.30
C GLY A 206 22.14 -12.93 16.93
N LYS A 207 22.95 -13.82 16.33
CA LYS A 207 22.64 -14.76 15.24
C LYS A 207 21.92 -14.22 13.98
N ILE A 208 22.72 -14.20 12.91
CA ILE A 208 22.35 -14.33 11.49
C ILE A 208 21.38 -15.50 11.30
#